data_AF-A0A2V5R0R0-F1
#
_entry.id   AF-A0A2V5R0R0-F1
#
_cell.length_a   1.000
_cell.length_b   1.000
_cell.length_c   1.000
_cell.angle_alpha   90.00
_cell.angle_beta   90.00
_cell.angle_gamma   90.00
#
_symmetry.space_group_name_H-M   'P 1'
#
loop_
_entity.id
_entity.type
_entity.pdbx_description
1 polymer ?
#
loop_
_entity_poly.entity_id
_entity_poly.type
_entity_poly.pdbx_seq_one_letter_code
_entity_poly.pdbx_strand_id
1 'polypeptide(L)'
;MGAVPEKEKDQLYVRSAARGFVYTLPKKVEEILNTKPDDLRDRHLVRIDTNILDRITIDVPGRNKIVLARKDSNWTIASRKNAPANSSEVRRVIDTLQNERVTNFVEDVASNLPKYGLDKPQLQLTLSSFASENTAETKAGEQPFATIAFGKTQGENVYARLTDEPFVVAVRRSLLDQIFTDPVQWQDLAIYKFKPEQIHRLSVSAKSESVLARDAKGQWTWVKGTGQINQANLQSLLTSLSNLHAVRWC
;
A
#
# COMPACT_ATOMS: atom_id res chain seq x y z
N MET A 1 -24.39 -40.54 -46.87
CA MET A 1 -24.96 -39.49 -46.00
C MET A 1 -24.51 -39.77 -44.58
N GLY A 2 -23.51 -39.05 -44.08
CA GLY A 2 -23.00 -39.24 -42.71
C GLY A 2 -23.76 -38.32 -41.77
N ALA A 3 -24.37 -38.90 -40.72
CA ALA A 3 -25.07 -38.14 -39.70
C ALA A 3 -24.12 -37.13 -39.05
N VAL A 4 -24.54 -35.87 -38.97
CA VAL A 4 -23.83 -34.85 -38.18
C VAL A 4 -24.06 -35.21 -36.71
N PRO A 5 -23.01 -35.43 -35.91
CA PRO A 5 -23.16 -35.70 -34.49
C PRO A 5 -23.86 -34.51 -33.83
N GLU A 6 -24.83 -34.79 -32.97
CA GLU A 6 -25.54 -33.78 -32.23
C GLU A 6 -24.55 -32.95 -31.40
N LYS A 7 -24.62 -31.62 -31.53
CA LYS A 7 -23.63 -30.72 -30.94
C LYS A 7 -23.73 -30.77 -29.43
N GLU A 8 -22.76 -31.38 -28.76
CA GLU A 8 -22.60 -31.25 -27.31
C GLU A 8 -22.42 -29.76 -26.96
N LYS A 9 -23.01 -29.32 -25.84
CA LYS A 9 -23.11 -27.90 -25.44
C LYS A 9 -21.77 -27.15 -25.34
N ASP A 10 -20.64 -27.84 -25.40
CA ASP A 10 -19.30 -27.29 -25.16
C ASP A 10 -18.26 -27.59 -26.27
N GLN A 11 -18.72 -27.92 -27.48
CA GLN A 11 -17.84 -28.20 -28.62
C GLN A 11 -18.09 -27.25 -29.82
N LEU A 12 -16.99 -26.94 -30.53
CA LEU A 12 -16.98 -26.17 -31.77
C LEU A 12 -16.58 -27.05 -32.95
N TYR A 13 -17.25 -26.89 -34.09
CA TYR A 13 -16.83 -27.53 -35.33
C TYR A 13 -15.89 -26.60 -36.10
N VAL A 14 -14.73 -27.10 -36.50
CA VAL A 14 -13.69 -26.31 -37.17
C VAL A 14 -13.22 -27.06 -38.40
N ARG A 15 -13.17 -26.38 -39.55
CA ARG A 15 -12.72 -26.98 -40.81
C ARG A 15 -11.27 -26.57 -41.07
N SER A 16 -10.40 -27.57 -41.25
CA SER A 16 -9.03 -27.31 -41.73
C SER A 16 -9.05 -27.04 -43.23
N ALA A 17 -8.68 -25.82 -43.64
CA ALA A 17 -8.57 -25.47 -45.06
C ALA A 17 -7.52 -26.34 -45.78
N ALA A 18 -6.43 -26.69 -45.10
CA ALA A 18 -5.33 -27.47 -45.68
C ALA A 18 -5.67 -28.96 -45.85
N ARG A 19 -6.48 -29.53 -44.95
CA ARG A 19 -6.78 -30.98 -44.95
C ARG A 19 -8.22 -31.30 -45.38
N GLY A 20 -9.07 -30.30 -45.57
CA GLY A 20 -10.46 -30.46 -45.99
C GLY A 20 -11.42 -31.06 -44.94
N PHE A 21 -10.91 -31.64 -43.85
CA PHE A 21 -11.70 -32.28 -42.79
C PHE A 21 -12.28 -31.30 -41.77
N VAL A 22 -13.39 -31.71 -41.16
CA VAL A 22 -14.05 -31.04 -40.03
C VAL A 22 -13.65 -31.76 -38.74
N TYR A 23 -13.21 -30.99 -37.75
CA TYR A 23 -12.83 -31.45 -36.42
C TYR A 23 -13.76 -30.84 -35.37
N THR A 24 -13.95 -31.53 -34.26
CA THR A 24 -14.51 -30.94 -33.04
C THR A 24 -13.39 -30.48 -32.12
N LEU A 25 -13.47 -29.23 -31.68
CA LEU A 25 -12.59 -28.67 -30.66
C LEU A 25 -13.40 -28.30 -29.43
N PRO A 26 -12.80 -28.34 -28.23
CA PRO A 26 -13.41 -27.73 -27.05
C PRO A 26 -13.68 -26.25 -27.29
N LYS A 27 -14.81 -25.73 -26.78
CA LYS A 27 -15.16 -24.30 -26.87
C LYS A 27 -14.05 -23.37 -26.36
N LYS A 28 -13.26 -23.82 -25.39
CA LYS A 28 -12.07 -23.12 -24.88
C LYS A 28 -11.05 -22.74 -25.97
N VAL A 29 -10.98 -23.48 -27.08
CA VAL A 29 -10.09 -23.14 -28.20
C VAL A 29 -10.58 -21.91 -28.95
N GLU A 30 -11.89 -21.73 -29.09
CA GLU A 30 -12.47 -20.50 -29.66
C GLU A 30 -12.14 -19.28 -28.79
N GLU A 31 -12.19 -19.42 -27.46
CA GLU A 31 -11.81 -18.36 -26.53
C GLU A 31 -10.34 -17.95 -26.68
N ILE A 32 -9.43 -18.93 -26.82
CA ILE A 32 -8.00 -18.66 -27.05
C ILE A 32 -7.77 -17.98 -28.40
N LEU A 33 -8.43 -18.44 -29.47
CA LEU A 33 -8.29 -17.87 -30.80
C LEU A 33 -8.88 -16.45 -30.90
N ASN A 34 -9.82 -16.10 -30.02
CA ASN A 34 -10.41 -14.76 -29.92
C ASN A 34 -9.64 -13.81 -28.99
N THR A 35 -8.51 -14.24 -28.43
CA THR A 35 -7.64 -13.39 -27.60
C THR A 35 -7.19 -12.17 -28.42
N LYS A 36 -7.51 -10.97 -27.94
CA LYS A 36 -7.13 -9.72 -28.59
C LYS A 36 -5.72 -9.31 -28.17
N PRO A 37 -5.01 -8.47 -28.95
CA PRO A 37 -3.72 -7.93 -28.53
C PRO A 37 -3.73 -7.26 -27.15
N ASP A 38 -4.84 -6.64 -26.77
CA ASP A 38 -5.02 -6.04 -25.43
C ASP A 38 -5.04 -7.07 -24.29
N ASP A 39 -5.53 -8.28 -24.56
CA ASP A 39 -5.57 -9.38 -23.57
C ASP A 39 -4.17 -9.93 -23.27
N LEU A 40 -3.20 -9.68 -24.16
CA LEU A 40 -1.79 -10.09 -24.02
C LEU A 40 -0.92 -9.03 -23.32
N ARG A 41 -1.43 -7.82 -23.09
CA ARG A 41 -0.66 -6.74 -22.45
C ARG A 41 -0.39 -7.07 -20.98
N ASP A 42 0.80 -6.68 -20.49
CA ASP A 42 1.06 -6.72 -19.05
C ASP A 42 0.12 -5.75 -18.35
N ARG A 43 -0.72 -6.29 -17.46
CA ARG A 43 -1.72 -5.52 -16.73
C ARG A 43 -1.21 -5.00 -15.40
N HIS A 44 0.05 -5.21 -15.01
CA HIS A 44 0.55 -4.58 -13.78
C HIS A 44 0.61 -3.06 -13.97
N LEU A 45 0.03 -2.31 -13.03
CA LEU A 45 0.07 -0.84 -13.09
C LEU A 45 1.50 -0.32 -13.05
N VAL A 46 2.31 -0.85 -12.13
CA VAL A 46 3.69 -0.42 -11.91
C VAL A 46 4.54 -1.60 -11.46
N ARG A 47 5.82 -1.62 -11.84
CA ARG A 47 6.82 -2.55 -11.31
C ARG A 47 7.66 -1.81 -10.26
N ILE A 48 7.64 -2.31 -9.02
CA ILE A 48 8.37 -1.69 -7.91
C ILE A 48 9.39 -2.70 -7.41
N ASP A 49 10.68 -2.35 -7.51
CA ASP A 49 11.72 -3.03 -6.75
C ASP A 49 11.82 -2.39 -5.36
N THR A 50 11.34 -3.11 -4.35
CA THR A 50 11.31 -2.62 -2.97
C THR A 50 12.69 -2.55 -2.31
N ASN A 51 13.73 -3.14 -2.92
CA ASN A 51 15.08 -3.07 -2.40
C ASN A 51 15.71 -1.69 -2.63
N ILE A 52 15.33 -1.04 -3.73
CA ILE A 52 15.80 0.31 -4.09
C ILE A 52 14.81 1.41 -3.71
N LEU A 53 13.63 1.06 -3.19
CA LEU A 53 12.61 2.04 -2.81
C LEU A 53 12.98 2.70 -1.48
N ASP A 54 13.35 3.98 -1.57
CA ASP A 54 13.78 4.78 -0.42
C ASP A 54 12.80 5.90 -0.09
N ARG A 55 11.99 6.35 -1.06
CA ARG A 55 11.07 7.46 -0.87
C ARG A 55 9.76 7.28 -1.62
N ILE A 56 8.68 7.66 -0.95
CA ILE A 56 7.35 7.79 -1.53
C ILE A 56 6.89 9.23 -1.30
N THR A 57 6.66 9.96 -2.38
CA THR A 57 6.13 11.32 -2.34
C THR A 57 4.69 11.31 -2.82
N ILE A 58 3.78 11.79 -1.97
CA ILE A 58 2.35 11.96 -2.27
C ILE A 58 2.11 13.46 -2.44
N ASP A 59 1.71 13.84 -3.65
CA ASP A 59 1.40 15.21 -4.02
C ASP A 59 -0.10 15.33 -4.31
N VAL A 60 -0.75 16.25 -3.60
CA VAL A 60 -2.18 16.55 -3.76
C VAL A 60 -2.29 18.05 -4.04
N PRO A 61 -2.88 18.48 -5.16
CA PRO A 61 -2.97 19.89 -5.49
C PRO A 61 -3.55 20.74 -4.36
N GLY A 62 -2.87 21.85 -4.05
CA GLY A 62 -3.28 22.76 -2.98
C GLY A 62 -2.93 22.31 -1.56
N ARG A 63 -2.18 21.21 -1.39
CA ARG A 63 -1.67 20.74 -0.09
C ARG A 63 -0.15 20.66 -0.09
N ASN A 64 0.42 20.61 1.11
CA ASN A 64 1.84 20.29 1.27
C ASN A 64 2.09 18.82 0.91
N LYS A 65 3.19 18.54 0.21
CA LYS A 65 3.58 17.17 -0.14
C LYS A 65 3.82 16.34 1.11
N ILE A 66 3.35 15.09 1.09
CA ILE A 66 3.69 14.09 2.10
C ILE A 66 4.87 13.30 1.58
N VAL A 67 5.94 13.25 2.35
CA VAL A 67 7.17 12.55 1.95
C VAL A 67 7.44 11.47 2.98
N LEU A 68 7.28 10.22 2.58
CA LEU A 68 7.67 9.05 3.35
C LEU A 68 9.09 8.67 2.94
N ALA A 69 9.99 8.58 3.90
CA ALA A 69 11.39 8.23 3.68
C ALA A 69 11.75 6.99 4.48
N ARG A 70 12.38 6.02 3.83
CA ARG A 70 12.95 4.84 4.45
C ARG A 70 14.28 5.21 5.09
N LYS A 71 14.48 4.72 6.31
CA LYS A 71 15.74 4.77 7.04
C LYS A 71 15.97 3.39 7.64
N ASP A 72 16.98 2.69 7.15
CA ASP A 72 17.23 1.28 7.45
C ASP A 72 15.99 0.41 7.12
N SER A 73 15.35 -0.15 8.15
CA SER A 73 14.13 -0.96 8.04
C SER A 73 12.85 -0.21 8.41
N ASN A 74 12.94 1.07 8.77
CA ASN A 74 11.81 1.86 9.27
C ASN A 74 11.43 2.97 8.30
N TRP A 75 10.15 3.33 8.31
CA TRP A 75 9.65 4.48 7.58
C TRP A 75 9.48 5.70 8.49
N THR A 76 9.76 6.87 7.94
CA THR A 76 9.58 8.17 8.59
C THR A 76 8.82 9.13 7.68
N ILE A 77 8.19 10.15 8.26
CA ILE A 77 7.49 11.21 7.54
C ILE A 77 8.43 12.42 7.49
N ALA A 78 9.20 12.54 6.40
CA ALA A 78 10.17 13.62 6.22
C ALA A 78 9.50 15.00 6.25
N SER A 79 8.29 15.11 5.71
CA SER A 79 7.49 16.35 5.79
C SER A 79 6.98 16.70 7.19
N ARG A 80 7.15 15.81 8.19
CA ARG A 80 6.86 16.04 9.61
C ARG A 80 8.09 15.81 10.50
N LYS A 81 9.20 16.52 10.23
CA LYS A 81 10.43 16.47 11.05
C LYS A 81 10.95 15.03 11.28
N ASN A 82 10.82 14.16 10.28
CA ASN A 82 11.16 12.74 10.37
C ASN A 82 10.44 11.98 11.49
N ALA A 83 9.19 12.34 11.78
CA ALA A 83 8.35 11.59 12.70
C ALA A 83 8.24 10.11 12.26
N PRO A 84 8.23 9.14 13.19
CA PRO A 84 8.05 7.74 12.83
C PRO A 84 6.74 7.52 12.07
N ALA A 85 6.83 6.81 10.93
CA ALA A 85 5.66 6.42 10.16
C ALA A 85 5.22 5.01 10.57
N ASN A 86 3.92 4.75 10.42
CA ASN A 86 3.35 3.43 10.53
C ASN A 86 3.84 2.57 9.34
N SER A 87 4.85 1.75 9.59
CA SER A 87 5.51 0.96 8.55
C SER A 87 4.60 -0.11 7.95
N SER A 88 3.58 -0.60 8.67
CA SER A 88 2.60 -1.54 8.10
C SER A 88 1.66 -0.86 7.12
N GLU A 89 1.25 0.39 7.37
CA GLU A 89 0.45 1.16 6.41
C GLU A 89 1.24 1.49 5.14
N VAL A 90 2.52 1.90 5.30
CA VAL A 90 3.39 2.15 4.14
C VAL A 90 3.56 0.87 3.32
N ARG A 91 3.84 -0.25 3.98
CA ARG A 91 3.95 -1.56 3.33
C ARG A 91 2.66 -1.96 2.63
N ARG A 92 1.50 -1.77 3.26
CA ARG A 92 0.19 -2.07 2.67
C ARG A 92 -0.02 -1.35 1.35
N VAL A 93 0.33 -0.07 1.26
CA VAL A 93 0.20 0.70 0.01
C VAL A 93 1.20 0.23 -1.05
N ILE A 94 2.46 -0.04 -0.68
CA ILE A 94 3.45 -0.62 -1.59
C ILE A 94 2.95 -1.96 -2.16
N ASP A 95 2.50 -2.87 -1.29
CA ASP A 95 2.00 -4.19 -1.68
C ASP A 95 0.76 -4.05 -2.58
N THR A 96 -0.13 -3.09 -2.29
CA THR A 96 -1.31 -2.82 -3.13
C THR A 96 -0.91 -2.33 -4.51
N LEU A 97 0.06 -1.42 -4.61
CA LEU A 97 0.55 -0.91 -5.90
C LEU A 97 1.20 -2.01 -6.73
N GLN A 98 2.04 -2.85 -6.12
CA GLN A 98 2.70 -3.98 -6.79
C GLN A 98 1.71 -4.99 -7.36
N ASN A 99 0.58 -5.18 -6.67
CA ASN A 99 -0.45 -6.13 -7.07
C ASN A 99 -1.60 -5.50 -7.87
N GLU A 100 -1.59 -4.18 -8.09
CA GLU A 100 -2.67 -3.52 -8.83
C GLU A 100 -2.62 -3.90 -10.29
N ARG A 101 -3.78 -4.31 -10.80
CA ARG A 101 -3.97 -4.66 -12.19
C ARG A 101 -4.83 -3.61 -12.90
N VAL A 102 -4.35 -3.17 -14.05
CA VAL A 102 -5.09 -2.37 -15.03
C VAL A 102 -6.39 -3.10 -15.37
N THR A 103 -7.50 -2.45 -15.06
CA THR A 103 -8.83 -2.97 -15.38
C THR A 103 -9.11 -2.77 -16.87
N ASN A 104 -8.70 -1.62 -17.42
CA ASN A 104 -8.85 -1.32 -18.84
C ASN A 104 -7.76 -0.37 -19.35
N PHE A 105 -7.31 -0.56 -20.59
CA PHE A 105 -6.53 0.43 -21.33
C PHE A 105 -7.52 1.34 -22.06
N VAL A 106 -7.58 2.62 -21.70
CA VAL A 106 -8.63 3.53 -22.19
C VAL A 106 -8.17 4.44 -23.31
N GLU A 107 -6.86 4.67 -23.40
CA GLU A 107 -6.24 5.37 -24.51
C GLU A 107 -4.78 4.91 -24.66
N ASP A 108 -4.36 4.49 -25.86
CA ASP A 108 -3.00 4.00 -26.10
C ASP A 108 -1.95 5.13 -26.18
N VAL A 109 -2.39 6.32 -26.59
CA VAL A 109 -1.57 7.53 -26.68
C VAL A 109 -2.36 8.67 -26.08
N ALA A 110 -1.90 9.21 -24.95
CA ALA A 110 -2.59 10.20 -24.14
C ALA A 110 -2.67 11.58 -24.84
N SER A 111 -3.52 11.64 -25.85
CA SER A 111 -3.77 12.81 -26.69
C SER A 111 -4.70 13.82 -26.03
N ASN A 112 -5.56 13.35 -25.11
CA ASN A 112 -6.52 14.19 -24.40
C ASN A 112 -6.50 13.93 -22.88
N LEU A 113 -5.42 14.37 -22.21
CA LEU A 113 -5.30 14.31 -20.75
C LEU A 113 -6.46 15.00 -19.98
N PRO A 114 -6.99 16.16 -20.42
CA PRO A 114 -8.12 16.80 -19.75
C PRO A 114 -9.38 15.95 -19.67
N LYS A 115 -9.68 15.13 -20.69
CA LYS A 115 -10.82 14.19 -20.68
C LYS A 115 -10.78 13.24 -19.48
N TYR A 116 -9.58 12.86 -19.04
CA TYR A 116 -9.35 11.94 -17.93
C TYR A 116 -8.97 12.65 -16.64
N GLY A 117 -8.91 13.99 -16.61
CA GLY A 117 -8.42 14.76 -15.47
C GLY A 117 -6.94 14.52 -15.15
N LEU A 118 -6.14 14.14 -16.15
CA LEU A 118 -4.70 13.88 -16.00
C LEU A 118 -3.83 15.08 -16.38
N ASP A 119 -4.42 16.15 -16.91
CA ASP A 119 -3.77 17.46 -17.06
C ASP A 119 -3.59 18.15 -15.70
N LYS A 120 -4.52 17.89 -14.77
CA LYS A 120 -4.52 18.33 -13.37
C LYS A 120 -4.90 17.15 -12.48
N PRO A 121 -3.98 16.20 -12.25
CA PRO A 121 -4.27 15.01 -11.48
C PRO A 121 -4.69 15.37 -10.06
N GLN A 122 -5.65 14.63 -9.51
CA GLN A 122 -6.11 14.82 -8.12
C GLN A 122 -5.07 14.32 -7.09
N LEU A 123 -4.20 13.40 -7.50
CA LEU A 123 -3.08 12.90 -6.71
C LEU A 123 -1.96 12.45 -7.64
N GLN A 124 -0.72 12.77 -7.29
CA GLN A 124 0.46 12.21 -7.94
C GLN A 124 1.32 11.49 -6.90
N LEU A 125 1.66 10.23 -7.19
CA LEU A 125 2.51 9.40 -6.37
C LEU A 125 3.85 9.22 -7.08
N THR A 126 4.95 9.57 -6.41
CA THR A 126 6.31 9.42 -6.95
C THR A 126 7.10 8.45 -6.07
N LEU A 127 7.72 7.46 -6.70
CA LEU A 127 8.59 6.48 -6.07
C LEU A 127 10.03 6.77 -6.48
N SER A 128 10.91 6.91 -5.49
CA SER A 128 12.30 7.31 -5.73
C SER A 128 13.29 6.43 -4.97
N SER A 129 14.48 6.30 -5.54
CA SER A 129 15.66 5.68 -4.93
C SER A 129 16.72 6.72 -4.60
N PHE A 130 17.59 6.38 -3.65
CA PHE A 130 18.85 7.06 -3.39
C PHE A 130 19.96 6.08 -3.71
N ALA A 131 20.66 6.29 -4.84
CA ALA A 131 21.63 5.32 -5.34
C ALA A 131 22.72 4.96 -4.30
N SER A 132 22.74 3.69 -3.90
CA SER A 132 23.77 3.07 -3.04
C SER A 132 24.44 1.87 -3.73
N GLU A 133 24.64 1.95 -5.05
CA GLU A 133 25.78 1.23 -5.63
C GLU A 133 27.00 2.17 -5.59
N ASN A 134 27.66 2.19 -4.44
CA ASN A 134 28.96 2.84 -4.19
C ASN A 134 29.00 4.37 -4.00
N THR A 135 27.86 5.04 -3.83
CA THR A 135 27.81 6.44 -3.36
C THR A 135 27.16 6.52 -1.99
N ALA A 136 27.79 7.25 -1.06
CA ALA A 136 27.15 7.55 0.22
C ALA A 136 25.80 8.26 -0.03
N GLU A 137 24.74 7.84 0.68
CA GLU A 137 23.37 8.39 0.57
C GLU A 137 23.30 9.92 0.62
N THR A 138 24.29 10.55 1.26
CA THR A 138 24.41 12.02 1.37
C THR A 138 24.84 12.72 0.07
N LYS A 139 25.32 11.98 -0.94
CA LYS A 139 25.77 12.51 -2.25
C LYS A 139 24.86 12.11 -3.41
N ALA A 140 24.17 10.98 -3.30
CA ALA A 140 23.20 10.57 -4.31
C ALA A 140 21.95 11.44 -4.17
N GLY A 141 21.64 12.23 -5.20
CA GLY A 141 20.37 12.95 -5.25
C GLY A 141 19.19 11.98 -5.38
N GLU A 142 17.99 12.44 -5.01
CA GLU A 142 16.76 11.68 -5.24
C GLU A 142 16.59 11.35 -6.72
N GLN A 143 16.42 10.06 -7.05
CA GLN A 143 16.12 9.61 -8.40
C GLN A 143 14.72 9.00 -8.45
N PRO A 144 13.71 9.71 -8.99
CA PRO A 144 12.40 9.11 -9.23
C PRO A 144 12.52 8.04 -10.32
N PHE A 145 12.01 6.84 -10.05
CA PHE A 145 11.98 5.74 -11.02
C PHE A 145 10.56 5.37 -11.46
N ALA A 146 9.53 5.86 -10.76
CA ALA A 146 8.15 5.73 -11.19
C ALA A 146 7.30 6.89 -10.67
N THR A 147 6.45 7.44 -11.52
CA THR A 147 5.45 8.44 -11.14
C THR A 147 4.08 8.03 -11.67
N ILE A 148 3.09 7.96 -10.78
CA ILE A 148 1.71 7.61 -11.10
C ILE A 148 0.84 8.83 -10.85
N ALA A 149 0.21 9.35 -11.89
CA ALA A 149 -0.78 10.41 -11.81
C ALA A 149 -2.19 9.80 -11.80
N PHE A 150 -3.01 10.17 -10.81
CA PHE A 150 -4.40 9.77 -10.71
C PHE A 150 -5.30 10.94 -11.15
N GLY A 151 -6.09 10.69 -12.20
CA GLY A 151 -7.05 11.63 -12.76
C GLY A 151 -8.45 11.42 -12.20
N LYS A 152 -9.48 11.65 -13.00
CA LYS A 152 -10.89 11.58 -12.62
C LYS A 152 -11.31 10.15 -12.22
N THR A 153 -12.17 10.07 -11.20
CA THR A 153 -12.86 8.83 -10.79
C THR A 153 -14.14 8.62 -11.60
N GLN A 154 -14.40 7.39 -12.04
CA GLN A 154 -15.61 6.98 -12.73
C GLN A 154 -16.11 5.64 -12.18
N GLY A 155 -17.17 5.69 -11.37
CA GLY A 155 -17.68 4.51 -10.67
C GLY A 155 -16.63 3.90 -9.75
N GLU A 156 -16.36 2.61 -9.94
CA GLU A 156 -15.38 1.83 -9.16
C GLU A 156 -13.94 1.94 -9.71
N ASN A 157 -13.72 2.76 -10.74
CA ASN A 157 -12.40 2.96 -11.34
C ASN A 157 -11.91 4.41 -11.20
N VAL A 158 -10.60 4.58 -11.26
CA VAL A 158 -9.93 5.87 -11.41
C VAL A 158 -8.99 5.80 -12.61
N TYR A 159 -8.94 6.88 -13.39
CA TYR A 159 -7.97 6.99 -14.46
C TYR A 159 -6.58 7.21 -13.89
N ALA A 160 -5.60 6.47 -14.38
CA ALA A 160 -4.21 6.60 -13.99
C ALA A 160 -3.29 6.66 -15.22
N ARG A 161 -2.14 7.28 -15.04
CA ARG A 161 -1.07 7.29 -16.03
C ARG A 161 0.28 7.21 -15.33
N LEU A 162 1.14 6.33 -15.82
CA LEU A 162 2.56 6.36 -15.48
C LEU A 162 3.21 7.42 -16.37
N THR A 163 3.94 8.36 -15.77
CA THR A 163 4.42 9.56 -16.50
C THR A 163 5.30 9.22 -17.70
N ASP A 164 6.06 8.13 -17.62
CA ASP A 164 6.95 7.65 -18.70
C ASP A 164 6.24 6.78 -19.74
N GLU A 165 4.95 6.48 -19.54
CA GLU A 165 4.14 5.67 -20.45
C GLU A 165 3.18 6.55 -21.28
N PRO A 166 2.96 6.20 -22.56
CA PRO A 166 2.10 6.97 -23.45
C PRO A 166 0.62 6.72 -23.19
N PHE A 167 0.25 5.61 -22.55
CA PHE A 167 -1.13 5.17 -22.42
C PHE A 167 -1.81 5.68 -21.13
N VAL A 168 -3.14 5.77 -21.19
CA VAL A 168 -4.00 6.01 -20.04
C VAL A 168 -4.72 4.71 -19.69
N VAL A 169 -4.73 4.38 -18.40
CA VAL A 169 -5.38 3.18 -17.87
C VAL A 169 -6.50 3.54 -16.91
N ALA A 170 -7.42 2.61 -16.72
CA ALA A 170 -8.31 2.55 -15.57
C ALA A 170 -7.77 1.52 -14.57
N VAL A 171 -7.78 1.87 -13.29
CA VAL A 171 -7.46 0.99 -12.16
C VAL A 171 -8.56 1.10 -11.11
N ARG A 172 -8.61 0.18 -10.14
CA ARG A 172 -9.65 0.19 -9.12
C ARG A 172 -9.51 1.45 -8.26
N ARG A 173 -10.65 2.10 -8.00
CA ARG A 173 -10.72 3.28 -7.12
C ARG A 173 -10.18 2.97 -5.72
N SER A 174 -10.36 1.74 -5.24
CA SER A 174 -9.86 1.29 -3.95
C SER A 174 -8.33 1.41 -3.79
N LEU A 175 -7.56 1.48 -4.89
CA LEU A 175 -6.14 1.81 -4.82
C LEU A 175 -5.94 3.27 -4.33
N LEU A 176 -6.67 4.22 -4.92
CA LEU A 176 -6.55 5.63 -4.56
C LEU A 176 -7.05 5.88 -3.13
N ASP A 177 -8.17 5.25 -2.74
CA ASP A 177 -8.75 5.40 -1.40
C ASP A 177 -7.82 4.89 -0.28
N GLN A 178 -6.85 4.04 -0.63
CA GLN A 178 -5.86 3.48 0.29
C GLN A 178 -4.65 4.40 0.54
N ILE A 179 -4.47 5.45 -0.28
CA ILE A 179 -3.38 6.42 -0.15
C ILE A 179 -3.85 7.57 0.73
N PHE A 180 -3.36 7.66 1.96
CA PHE A 180 -3.74 8.74 2.86
C PHE A 180 -3.19 10.08 2.41
N THR A 181 -4.06 11.10 2.42
CA THR A 181 -3.75 12.47 2.00
C THR A 181 -3.55 13.44 3.17
N ASP A 182 -3.60 12.93 4.40
CA ASP A 182 -3.15 13.64 5.60
C ASP A 182 -1.90 12.94 6.17
N PRO A 183 -0.79 13.67 6.37
CA PRO A 183 0.41 13.08 6.95
C PRO A 183 0.21 12.50 8.36
N VAL A 184 -0.81 12.90 9.13
CA VAL A 184 -1.08 12.31 10.46
C VAL A 184 -1.52 10.85 10.38
N GLN A 185 -2.22 10.47 9.31
CA GLN A 185 -2.70 9.09 9.10
C GLN A 185 -1.54 8.12 8.83
N TRP A 186 -0.39 8.63 8.41
CA TRP A 186 0.83 7.87 8.23
C TRP A 186 1.65 7.71 9.50
N GLN A 187 1.31 8.42 10.58
CA GLN A 187 2.13 8.42 11.80
C GLN A 187 2.01 7.09 12.55
N ASP A 188 3.13 6.63 13.10
CA ASP A 188 3.17 5.47 14.00
C ASP A 188 2.11 5.59 15.09
N LEU A 189 1.33 4.52 15.31
CA LEU A 189 0.21 4.50 16.24
C LEU A 189 0.64 4.30 17.70
N ALA A 190 1.91 3.97 17.96
CA ALA A 190 2.43 3.83 19.32
C ALA A 190 2.30 5.15 20.09
N ILE A 191 1.53 5.14 21.18
CA ILE A 191 1.33 6.32 22.05
C ILE A 191 2.60 6.58 22.87
N TYR A 192 3.24 5.50 23.31
CA TYR A 192 4.45 5.56 24.11
C TYR A 192 5.51 4.61 23.55
N LYS A 193 6.78 5.03 23.66
CA LYS A 193 7.95 4.21 23.31
C LYS A 193 8.86 4.08 24.52
N PHE A 194 8.41 3.35 25.52
CA PHE A 194 9.22 2.96 26.67
C PHE A 194 9.06 1.48 26.95
N LYS A 195 10.05 0.87 27.58
CA LYS A 195 9.98 -0.51 28.07
C LYS A 195 9.30 -0.55 29.45
N PRO A 196 8.62 -1.64 29.84
CA PRO A 196 8.02 -1.79 31.16
C PRO A 196 9.00 -1.48 32.31
N GLU A 197 10.29 -1.76 32.12
CA GLU A 197 11.34 -1.53 33.12
C GLU A 197 11.65 -0.06 33.36
N GLN A 198 11.30 0.81 32.42
CA GLN A 198 11.47 2.26 32.55
C GLN A 198 10.35 2.90 33.39
N ILE A 199 9.28 2.16 33.70
CA ILE A 199 8.21 2.62 34.57
C ILE A 199 8.63 2.41 36.03
N HIS A 200 8.92 3.51 36.72
CA HIS A 200 9.35 3.51 38.13
C HIS A 200 8.22 3.81 39.11
N ARG A 201 7.14 4.44 38.63
CA ARG A 201 6.00 4.81 39.47
C ARG A 201 4.72 4.74 38.64
N LEU A 202 3.68 4.16 39.23
CA LEU A 202 2.35 4.07 38.64
C LEU A 202 1.35 4.65 39.65
N SER A 203 0.60 5.68 39.26
CA SER A 203 -0.54 6.18 40.02
C SER A 203 -1.82 5.88 39.26
N VAL A 204 -2.79 5.26 39.94
CA VAL A 204 -4.10 4.93 39.41
C VAL A 204 -5.14 5.66 40.23
N SER A 205 -5.82 6.63 39.60
CA SER A 205 -6.89 7.40 40.22
C SER A 205 -8.23 6.93 39.67
N ALA A 206 -8.93 6.10 40.44
CA ALA A 206 -10.31 5.70 40.17
C ALA A 206 -11.23 6.31 41.24
N LYS A 207 -11.90 5.49 42.05
CA LYS A 207 -12.66 5.97 43.24
C LYS A 207 -11.74 6.43 44.38
N SER A 208 -10.53 5.87 44.45
CA SER A 208 -9.45 6.26 45.34
C SER A 208 -8.14 6.21 44.55
N GLU A 209 -7.16 7.03 44.96
CA GLU A 209 -5.83 7.02 44.38
C GLU A 209 -4.99 5.89 45.00
N SER A 210 -4.42 5.05 44.14
CA SER A 210 -3.45 4.03 44.51
C SER A 210 -2.13 4.28 43.78
N VAL A 211 -1.01 4.17 44.49
CA VAL A 211 0.33 4.49 43.98
C VAL A 211 1.29 3.35 44.28
N LEU A 212 1.95 2.87 43.24
CA LEU A 212 3.01 1.87 43.28
C LEU A 212 4.33 2.51 42.87
N ALA A 213 5.44 2.11 43.50
CA ALA A 213 6.78 2.49 43.08
C ALA A 213 7.70 1.27 43.01
N ARG A 214 8.59 1.28 42.01
CA ARG A 214 9.63 0.29 41.80
C ARG A 214 10.92 0.77 42.45
N ASP A 215 11.50 -0.05 43.32
CA ASP A 215 12.77 0.26 43.97
C ASP A 215 13.98 -0.04 43.06
N ALA A 216 15.19 0.23 43.56
CA ALA A 216 16.44 -0.02 42.85
C ALA A 216 16.72 -1.52 42.58
N LYS A 217 16.03 -2.43 43.28
CA LYS A 217 16.12 -3.89 43.07
C LYS A 217 15.05 -4.39 42.09
N GLY A 218 14.24 -3.49 41.53
CA GLY A 218 13.16 -3.83 40.62
C GLY A 218 11.89 -4.32 41.30
N GLN A 219 11.79 -4.22 42.64
CA GLN A 219 10.63 -4.68 43.39
C GLN A 219 9.57 -3.57 43.51
N TRP A 220 8.32 -3.94 43.27
CA TRP A 220 7.19 -3.02 43.39
C TRP A 220 6.63 -3.01 44.82
N THR A 221 6.40 -1.81 45.34
CA THR A 221 5.83 -1.59 46.68
C THR A 221 4.73 -0.54 46.61
N TRP A 222 3.80 -0.60 47.58
CA TRP A 222 2.78 0.43 47.75
C TRP A 222 3.41 1.70 48.33
N VAL A 223 3.25 2.81 47.61
CA VAL A 223 3.43 4.16 48.18
C VAL A 223 2.11 4.63 48.78
N LYS A 224 0.97 4.26 48.17
CA LYS A 224 -0.38 4.53 48.65
C LYS A 224 -1.29 3.39 48.21
N GLY A 225 -1.85 2.64 49.16
CA GLY A 225 -2.62 1.43 48.88
C GLY A 225 -2.36 0.36 49.93
N THR A 226 -3.11 -0.73 49.88
CA THR A 226 -3.01 -1.84 50.84
C THR A 226 -3.16 -3.19 50.14
N GLY A 227 -2.75 -4.27 50.82
CA GLY A 227 -2.87 -5.64 50.32
C GLY A 227 -1.66 -6.14 49.53
N GLN A 228 -1.69 -7.42 49.15
CA GLN A 228 -0.63 -8.02 48.34
C GLN A 228 -0.70 -7.54 46.90
N ILE A 229 0.45 -7.20 46.32
CA ILE A 229 0.57 -6.83 44.91
C ILE A 229 0.56 -8.12 44.08
N ASN A 230 -0.43 -8.27 43.22
CA ASN A 230 -0.41 -9.32 42.20
C ASN A 230 0.62 -8.93 41.11
N GLN A 231 1.82 -9.51 41.23
CA GLN A 231 2.95 -9.21 40.33
C GLN A 231 2.65 -9.55 38.87
N ALA A 232 1.89 -10.63 38.60
CA ALA A 232 1.53 -11.02 37.24
C ALA A 232 0.60 -9.98 36.59
N ASN A 233 -0.43 -9.53 37.32
CA ASN A 233 -1.34 -8.50 36.81
C ASN A 233 -0.64 -7.15 36.65
N LEU A 234 0.26 -6.79 37.58
CA LEU A 234 1.06 -5.57 37.45
C LEU A 234 1.95 -5.63 36.20
N GLN A 235 2.66 -6.73 35.99
CA GLN A 235 3.50 -6.90 34.80
C GLN A 235 2.66 -6.83 33.51
N SER A 236 1.48 -7.45 33.47
CA SER A 236 0.54 -7.35 32.35
C SER A 236 0.05 -5.92 32.10
N LEU A 237 -0.21 -5.15 33.16
CA LEU A 237 -0.60 -3.74 33.05
C LEU A 237 0.54 -2.89 32.50
N LEU A 238 1.76 -3.03 33.05
CA LEU A 238 2.94 -2.29 32.58
C LEU A 238 3.24 -2.60 31.11
N THR A 239 3.12 -3.88 30.73
CA THR A 239 3.27 -4.34 29.34
C THR A 239 2.19 -3.75 28.43
N SER A 240 0.94 -3.72 28.88
CA SER A 240 -0.16 -3.09 28.14
C SER A 240 0.09 -1.60 27.93
N LEU A 241 0.53 -0.88 28.97
CA LEU A 241 0.83 0.55 28.91
C LEU A 241 2.00 0.87 27.96
N SER A 242 3.07 0.06 27.98
CA SER A 242 4.19 0.22 27.05
C SER A 242 3.83 -0.08 25.59
N ASN A 243 2.79 -0.87 25.36
CA ASN A 243 2.34 -1.30 24.03
C ASN A 243 1.02 -0.62 23.62
N LEU A 244 0.68 0.53 24.22
CA LEU A 244 -0.53 1.26 23.84
C LEU A 244 -0.39 1.81 22.42
N HIS A 245 -1.33 1.41 21.57
CA HIS A 245 -1.47 1.91 20.20
C HIS A 245 -2.81 2.64 20.07
N ALA A 246 -2.79 3.79 19.40
CA ALA A 246 -4.01 4.41 18.89
C ALA A 246 -4.63 3.50 17.82
N VAL A 247 -5.96 3.52 17.70
CA VAL A 247 -6.64 2.86 16.57
C VAL A 247 -6.41 3.65 15.28
N ARG A 248 -6.43 4.98 15.39
CA ARG A 248 -6.06 5.94 14.35
C ARG A 248 -5.72 7.28 15.01
N TRP A 249 -4.90 8.09 14.34
CA TRP A 249 -4.80 9.51 14.68
C TRP A 249 -6.00 10.26 14.10
N CYS A 250 -6.52 11.24 14.85
CA CYS A 250 -7.62 12.12 14.46
C CYS A 250 -7.10 13.52 14.13
#